data_AF-A0A2J0MQU6-F1
#
_entry.id   AF-A0A2J0MQU6-F1
#
_cell.length_a   1.000
_cell.length_b   1.000
_cell.length_c   1.000
_cell.angle_alpha   90.00
_cell.angle_beta   90.00
_cell.angle_gamma   90.00
#
_symmetry.space_group_name_H-M   'P 1'
#
loop_
_entity.id
_entity.type
_entity.pdbx_description
1 polymer ?
#
loop_
_entity_poly.entity_id
_entity_poly.type
_entity_poly.pdbx_seq_one_letter_code
_entity_poly.pdbx_strand_id
1 'polypeptide(L)'
;MFIKIRPLLFSFFFLLSLEAIVFFPYRVFWILGIILVFSVWTGITMGKKWIFSVIPFFFVLSCVGLLYLISLNLEEQIFIFLSFGIYYLGLYGINRLGLYAKDQTALAMLATIIITTVFFSFSSFYGIYLNFLVPIYVLMLVYFLVTFLTSLTYFFLIQNNKKTVLIYSLILALIMSELIWTMNFWPFGYLTTGIIALILYYILWNLIRSHFLNILNRKKVVVNLIFLSLLIAFMLMTSKWLPII
;
A
#
# COMPACT_ATOMS: atom_id res chain seq x y z
N MET A 1 19.59 19.71 4.62
CA MET A 1 20.50 18.64 4.12
C MET A 1 19.67 17.73 3.22
N PHE A 2 19.54 18.08 1.93
CA PHE A 2 18.37 17.72 1.11
C PHE A 2 18.40 16.34 0.44
N ILE A 3 19.55 15.67 0.33
CA ILE A 3 19.65 14.34 -0.26
C ILE A 3 20.52 13.46 0.65
N LYS A 4 19.98 12.35 1.13
CA LYS A 4 20.76 11.31 1.82
C LYS A 4 21.13 10.24 0.81
N ILE A 5 22.44 9.98 0.69
CA ILE A 5 23.03 9.04 -0.28
C ILE A 5 22.51 7.61 -0.06
N ARG A 6 22.36 7.18 1.21
CA ARG A 6 21.93 5.81 1.54
C ARG A 6 20.55 5.47 0.93
N PRO A 7 19.42 6.13 1.29
CA PRO A 7 18.12 5.84 0.68
C PRO A 7 18.11 5.89 -0.85
N LEU A 8 18.89 6.81 -1.44
CA LEU A 8 18.97 6.96 -2.88
C LEU A 8 19.61 5.73 -3.55
N LEU A 9 20.72 5.20 -3.01
CA LEU A 9 21.37 3.99 -3.53
C LEU A 9 20.43 2.78 -3.47
N PHE A 10 19.72 2.60 -2.36
CA PHE A 10 18.77 1.51 -2.21
C PHE A 10 17.57 1.63 -3.16
N SER A 11 17.12 2.85 -3.41
CA SER A 11 16.05 3.10 -4.39
C SER A 11 16.53 2.83 -5.81
N PHE A 12 17.79 3.15 -6.11
CA PHE A 12 18.38 2.87 -7.43
C PHE A 12 18.50 1.36 -7.68
N PHE A 13 18.89 0.59 -6.65
CA PHE A 13 18.85 -0.88 -6.73
C PHE A 13 17.42 -1.40 -6.99
N PHE A 14 16.41 -0.82 -6.33
CA PHE A 14 15.00 -1.14 -6.59
C PHE A 14 14.59 -0.85 -8.04
N LEU A 15 14.95 0.32 -8.58
CA LEU A 15 14.71 0.69 -9.98
C LEU A 15 15.36 -0.32 -10.93
N LEU A 16 16.65 -0.59 -10.78
CA LEU A 16 17.36 -1.56 -11.63
C LEU A 16 16.76 -2.95 -11.56
N SER A 17 16.25 -3.35 -10.40
CA SER A 17 15.60 -4.65 -10.23
C SER A 17 14.25 -4.71 -10.96
N LEU A 18 13.46 -3.64 -10.95
CA LEU A 18 12.21 -3.57 -11.72
C LEU A 18 12.50 -3.57 -13.23
N GLU A 19 13.50 -2.80 -13.69
CA GLU A 19 13.94 -2.85 -15.09
C GLU A 19 14.39 -4.27 -15.48
N ALA A 20 15.17 -4.93 -14.63
CA ALA A 20 15.60 -6.31 -14.88
C ALA A 20 14.42 -7.30 -14.98
N ILE A 21 13.33 -7.08 -14.25
CA ILE A 21 12.10 -7.88 -14.34
C ILE A 21 11.45 -7.69 -15.73
N VAL A 22 11.41 -6.46 -16.25
CA VAL A 22 10.88 -6.16 -17.59
C VAL A 22 11.75 -6.80 -18.68
N PHE A 23 13.08 -6.65 -18.61
CA PHE A 23 13.99 -7.18 -19.64
C PHE A 23 14.19 -8.70 -19.56
N PHE A 24 14.06 -9.32 -18.38
CA PHE A 24 14.32 -10.74 -18.15
C PHE A 24 13.15 -11.45 -17.45
N PRO A 25 11.98 -11.60 -18.11
CA PRO A 25 10.77 -12.15 -17.49
C PRO A 25 10.94 -13.60 -17.00
N TYR A 26 11.82 -14.37 -17.63
CA TYR A 26 12.11 -15.75 -17.21
C TYR A 26 12.85 -15.85 -15.87
N ARG A 27 13.46 -14.77 -15.36
CA ARG A 27 14.19 -14.74 -14.09
C ARG A 27 13.42 -14.08 -12.95
N VAL A 28 12.14 -13.79 -13.13
CA VAL A 28 11.40 -12.93 -12.21
C VAL A 28 11.38 -13.46 -10.78
N PHE A 29 11.15 -14.76 -10.57
CA PHE A 29 11.13 -15.32 -9.22
C PHE A 29 12.47 -15.16 -8.48
N TRP A 30 13.59 -15.26 -9.20
CA TRP A 30 14.93 -15.03 -8.64
C TRP A 30 15.15 -13.56 -8.30
N ILE A 31 14.83 -12.66 -9.23
CA ILE A 31 14.98 -11.21 -9.02
C ILE A 31 14.07 -10.75 -7.88
N LEU A 32 12.82 -11.24 -7.84
CA LEU A 32 11.84 -10.99 -6.78
C LEU A 32 12.36 -11.48 -5.41
N GLY A 33 12.93 -12.69 -5.35
CA GLY A 33 13.53 -13.21 -4.12
C GLY A 33 14.63 -12.30 -3.58
N ILE A 34 15.55 -11.88 -4.45
CA ILE A 34 16.67 -10.99 -4.09
C ILE A 34 16.15 -9.64 -3.62
N ILE A 35 15.26 -9.00 -4.38
CA ILE A 35 14.74 -7.66 -4.04
C ILE A 35 13.90 -7.68 -2.76
N LEU A 36 13.16 -8.75 -2.47
CA LEU A 36 12.38 -8.88 -1.23
C LEU A 36 13.30 -9.02 -0.02
N VAL A 37 14.29 -9.92 -0.06
CA VAL A 37 15.28 -10.05 1.03
C VAL A 37 16.01 -8.73 1.25
N PHE A 38 16.41 -8.09 0.16
CA PHE A 38 17.06 -6.79 0.21
C PHE A 38 16.15 -5.72 0.83
N SER A 39 14.87 -5.64 0.43
CA SER A 39 13.90 -4.69 0.97
C SER A 39 13.72 -4.85 2.48
N VAL A 40 13.66 -6.10 2.98
CA VAL A 40 13.56 -6.39 4.41
C VAL A 40 14.80 -5.88 5.14
N TRP A 41 15.99 -6.19 4.61
CA TRP A 41 17.26 -5.73 5.16
C TRP A 41 17.37 -4.20 5.18
N THR A 42 16.94 -3.52 4.11
CA THR A 42 16.94 -2.04 4.06
C THR A 42 16.04 -1.43 5.15
N GLY A 43 14.84 -1.97 5.35
CA GLY A 43 13.92 -1.46 6.36
C GLY A 43 14.46 -1.61 7.78
N ILE A 44 15.09 -2.75 8.08
CA ILE A 44 15.70 -3.01 9.40
C ILE A 44 16.89 -2.07 9.64
N THR A 45 17.79 -1.97 8.66
CA THR A 45 19.03 -1.19 8.80
C THR A 45 18.77 0.31 8.90
N MET A 46 17.80 0.84 8.16
CA MET A 46 17.45 2.26 8.20
C MET A 46 16.57 2.62 9.40
N GLY A 47 15.54 1.82 9.66
CA GLY A 47 14.56 2.10 10.71
C GLY A 47 15.01 1.67 12.11
N LYS A 48 16.08 0.87 12.22
CA LYS A 48 16.60 0.25 13.46
C LYS A 48 15.59 -0.64 14.19
N LYS A 49 14.45 -0.94 13.57
CA LYS A 49 13.37 -1.79 14.11
C LYS A 49 12.83 -2.66 12.99
N TRP A 50 12.54 -3.91 13.32
CA TRP A 50 11.94 -4.87 12.39
C TRP A 50 10.61 -4.41 11.81
N ILE A 51 9.83 -3.63 12.56
CA ILE A 51 8.53 -3.16 12.09
C ILE A 51 8.62 -2.31 10.81
N PHE A 52 9.75 -1.63 10.56
CA PHE A 52 9.90 -0.81 9.37
C PHE A 52 10.17 -1.62 8.10
N SER A 53 10.49 -2.92 8.18
CA SER A 53 10.73 -3.77 7.01
C SER A 53 9.46 -4.20 6.29
N VAL A 54 8.35 -4.20 7.02
CA VAL A 54 7.03 -4.58 6.50
C VAL A 54 6.63 -3.70 5.31
N ILE A 55 6.84 -2.38 5.40
CA ILE A 55 6.38 -1.44 4.37
C ILE A 55 7.16 -1.62 3.06
N PRO A 56 8.52 -1.58 3.03
CA PRO A 56 9.28 -1.86 1.81
C PRO A 56 8.98 -3.23 1.21
N PHE A 57 8.82 -4.26 2.03
CA PHE A 57 8.51 -5.61 1.57
C PHE A 57 7.19 -5.66 0.77
N PHE A 58 6.10 -5.16 1.36
CA PHE A 58 4.80 -5.14 0.68
C PHE A 58 4.78 -4.17 -0.51
N PHE A 59 5.49 -3.05 -0.42
CA PHE A 59 5.62 -2.12 -1.54
C PHE A 59 6.28 -2.79 -2.75
N VAL A 60 7.40 -3.48 -2.54
CA VAL A 60 8.10 -4.20 -3.62
C VAL A 60 7.21 -5.29 -4.21
N LEU A 61 6.58 -6.10 -3.37
CA LEU A 61 5.70 -7.19 -3.81
C LEU A 61 4.52 -6.65 -4.65
N SER A 62 3.90 -5.57 -4.19
CA SER A 62 2.78 -4.93 -4.90
C SER A 62 3.20 -4.24 -6.19
N CYS A 63 4.38 -3.62 -6.24
CA CYS A 63 4.91 -3.05 -7.47
C CYS A 63 5.11 -4.11 -8.55
N VAL A 64 5.74 -5.24 -8.19
CA VAL A 64 5.94 -6.34 -9.13
C VAL A 64 4.61 -6.94 -9.58
N GLY A 65 3.67 -7.12 -8.64
CA GLY A 65 2.33 -7.62 -8.98
C GLY A 65 1.57 -6.72 -9.94
N LEU A 66 1.64 -5.40 -9.77
CA LEU A 66 0.96 -4.45 -10.65
C LEU A 66 1.67 -4.31 -12.00
N LEU A 67 3.00 -4.37 -12.02
CA LEU A 67 3.80 -4.28 -13.25
C LEU A 67 3.37 -5.34 -14.28
N TYR A 68 3.05 -6.56 -13.85
CA TYR A 68 2.55 -7.63 -14.71
C TYR A 68 1.18 -7.38 -15.34
N LEU A 69 0.40 -6.45 -14.79
CA LEU A 69 -0.93 -6.11 -15.30
C LEU A 69 -0.88 -4.93 -16.27
N ILE A 70 0.26 -4.26 -16.40
CA ILE A 70 0.47 -3.16 -17.36
C ILE A 70 0.96 -3.79 -18.67
N SER A 71 0.34 -3.44 -19.79
CA SER A 71 0.65 -4.04 -21.09
C SER A 71 1.41 -3.12 -22.05
N LEU A 72 1.39 -1.80 -21.79
CA LEU A 72 2.03 -0.80 -22.64
C LEU A 72 3.41 -0.47 -22.09
N ASN A 73 4.46 -0.68 -22.90
CA ASN A 73 5.86 -0.42 -22.52
C ASN A 73 6.09 1.00 -21.96
N LEU A 74 5.42 2.01 -22.51
CA LEU A 74 5.52 3.39 -22.01
C LEU A 74 4.91 3.53 -20.61
N GLU A 75 3.77 2.87 -20.35
CA GLU A 75 3.12 2.89 -19.04
C GLU A 75 3.93 2.14 -17.99
N GLU A 76 4.57 1.02 -18.37
CA GLU A 76 5.48 0.28 -17.50
C GLU A 76 6.64 1.17 -17.03
N GLN A 77 7.28 1.89 -17.96
CA GLN A 77 8.41 2.76 -17.64
C GLN A 77 7.99 3.93 -16.74
N ILE A 78 6.86 4.58 -17.05
CA ILE A 78 6.29 5.63 -16.19
C ILE A 78 6.02 5.07 -14.78
N PHE A 79 5.44 3.88 -14.70
CA PHE A 79 5.15 3.21 -13.44
C PHE A 79 6.42 2.91 -12.64
N ILE A 80 7.49 2.43 -13.28
CA ILE A 80 8.78 2.15 -12.63
C ILE A 80 9.38 3.44 -12.06
N PHE A 81 9.39 4.53 -12.83
CA PHE A 81 9.92 5.82 -12.36
C PHE A 81 9.10 6.40 -11.19
N LEU A 82 7.76 6.32 -11.25
CA LEU A 82 6.90 6.76 -10.15
C LEU A 82 7.12 5.90 -8.90
N SER A 83 7.19 4.58 -9.07
CA SER A 83 7.43 3.63 -7.97
C SER A 83 8.79 3.86 -7.33
N PHE A 84 9.82 4.16 -8.11
CA PHE A 84 11.14 4.57 -7.62
C PHE A 84 11.06 5.81 -6.73
N GLY A 85 10.34 6.85 -7.17
CA GLY A 85 10.16 8.08 -6.39
C GLY A 85 9.46 7.83 -5.05
N ILE A 86 8.38 7.04 -5.05
CA ILE A 86 7.63 6.71 -3.83
C ILE A 86 8.46 5.82 -2.89
N TYR A 87 9.20 4.86 -3.43
CA TYR A 87 10.09 4.01 -2.66
C TYR A 87 11.19 4.82 -1.98
N TYR A 88 11.80 5.78 -2.70
CA TYR A 88 12.76 6.71 -2.15
C TYR A 88 12.18 7.53 -1.00
N LEU A 89 10.99 8.11 -1.18
CA LEU A 89 10.31 8.87 -0.13
C LEU A 89 10.03 8.00 1.10
N GLY A 90 9.60 6.76 0.90
CA GLY A 90 9.38 5.79 1.98
C GLY A 90 10.64 5.46 2.75
N LEU A 91 11.73 5.10 2.06
CA LEU A 91 13.02 4.81 2.70
C LEU A 91 13.61 6.03 3.42
N TYR A 92 13.48 7.22 2.81
CA TYR A 92 13.91 8.46 3.45
C TYR A 92 13.09 8.77 4.71
N GLY A 93 11.77 8.54 4.69
CA GLY A 93 10.88 8.65 5.84
C GLY A 93 11.26 7.66 6.96
N ILE A 94 11.49 6.39 6.62
CA ILE A 94 11.93 5.35 7.58
C ILE A 94 13.26 5.74 8.23
N ASN A 95 14.24 6.17 7.44
CA ASN A 95 15.55 6.59 7.94
C ASN A 95 15.45 7.79 8.91
N ARG A 96 14.56 8.76 8.63
CA ARG A 96 14.31 9.88 9.54
C ARG A 96 13.61 9.43 10.82
N LEU A 97 12.60 8.55 10.73
CA LEU A 97 11.90 8.03 11.91
C LEU A 97 12.78 7.16 12.80
N GLY A 98 13.79 6.49 12.22
CA GLY A 98 14.82 5.76 12.97
C GLY A 98 15.73 6.66 13.81
N LEU A 99 15.80 7.96 13.51
CA LEU A 99 16.53 8.96 14.27
C LEU A 99 15.61 9.78 15.19
N TYR A 100 14.45 10.19 14.66
CA TYR A 100 13.48 11.06 15.33
C TYR A 100 12.07 10.50 15.20
N ALA A 101 11.60 9.81 16.25
CA ALA A 101 10.31 9.12 16.24
C ALA A 101 9.08 10.05 16.07
N LYS A 102 9.20 11.34 16.43
CA LYS A 102 8.10 12.33 16.41
C LYS A 102 8.10 13.26 15.19
N ASP A 103 8.90 12.95 14.18
CA ASP A 103 9.01 13.78 12.97
C ASP A 103 7.74 13.66 12.10
N GLN A 104 6.91 14.71 12.11
CA GLN A 104 5.64 14.73 11.36
C GLN A 104 5.84 14.63 9.85
N THR A 105 6.93 15.18 9.30
CA THR A 105 7.20 15.12 7.86
C THR A 105 7.56 13.70 7.44
N ALA A 106 8.33 13.00 8.26
CA ALA A 106 8.69 11.61 8.02
C ALA A 106 7.48 10.67 8.20
N LEU A 107 6.58 10.97 9.15
CA LEU A 107 5.29 10.25 9.27
C LEU A 107 4.39 10.46 8.05
N ALA A 108 4.38 11.65 7.44
CA ALA A 108 3.64 11.91 6.21
C ALA A 108 4.22 11.16 5.01
N MET A 109 5.56 11.11 4.89
CA MET A 109 6.25 10.30 3.87
C MET A 109 5.92 8.82 4.03
N LEU A 110 5.95 8.32 5.28
CA LEU A 110 5.60 6.93 5.59
C LEU A 110 4.11 6.63 5.30
N ALA A 111 3.20 7.56 5.60
CA ALA A 111 1.79 7.43 5.23
C ALA A 111 1.61 7.37 3.70
N THR A 112 2.38 8.16 2.95
CA THR A 112 2.30 8.19 1.48
C THR A 112 2.69 6.84 0.87
N ILE A 113 3.80 6.25 1.32
CA ILE A 113 4.18 4.91 0.86
C ILE A 113 3.15 3.86 1.29
N ILE A 114 2.60 3.89 2.51
CA ILE A 114 1.56 2.94 2.94
C ILE A 114 0.32 3.01 2.06
N ILE A 115 -0.20 4.21 1.80
CA ILE A 115 -1.39 4.42 0.95
C ILE A 115 -1.11 3.87 -0.46
N THR A 116 0.09 4.14 -1.00
CA THR A 116 0.50 3.62 -2.30
C THR A 116 0.62 2.10 -2.30
N THR A 117 1.26 1.52 -1.28
CA THR A 117 1.38 0.06 -1.11
C THR A 117 0.01 -0.60 -1.08
N VAL A 118 -0.92 -0.06 -0.29
CA VAL A 118 -2.28 -0.60 -0.17
C VAL A 118 -2.99 -0.52 -1.53
N PHE A 119 -2.90 0.61 -2.23
CA PHE A 119 -3.46 0.75 -3.56
C PHE A 119 -2.89 -0.25 -4.57
N PHE A 120 -1.57 -0.37 -4.64
CA PHE A 120 -0.90 -1.28 -5.55
C PHE A 120 -1.22 -2.74 -5.21
N SER A 121 -1.19 -3.12 -3.93
CA SER A 121 -1.55 -4.47 -3.49
C SER A 121 -3.00 -4.79 -3.85
N PHE A 122 -3.94 -3.92 -3.54
CA PHE A 122 -5.36 -4.16 -3.81
C PHE A 122 -5.62 -4.32 -5.29
N SER A 123 -5.06 -3.44 -6.11
CA SER A 123 -5.21 -3.48 -7.57
C SER A 123 -4.51 -4.71 -8.16
N SER A 124 -3.29 -5.04 -7.71
CA SER A 124 -2.53 -6.17 -8.24
C SER A 124 -3.21 -7.50 -7.92
N PHE A 125 -3.59 -7.71 -6.66
CA PHE A 125 -4.19 -8.97 -6.23
C PHE A 125 -5.61 -9.15 -6.74
N TYR A 126 -6.38 -8.07 -6.89
CA TYR A 126 -7.68 -8.15 -7.56
C TYR A 126 -7.52 -8.46 -9.06
N GLY A 127 -6.51 -7.88 -9.72
CA GLY A 127 -6.19 -8.21 -11.11
C GLY A 127 -5.78 -9.66 -11.29
N ILE A 128 -4.94 -10.19 -10.40
CA ILE A 128 -4.57 -11.61 -10.40
C ILE A 128 -5.81 -12.49 -10.17
N TYR A 129 -6.68 -12.10 -9.23
CA TYR A 129 -7.93 -12.81 -8.96
C TYR A 129 -8.82 -12.92 -10.20
N LEU A 130 -9.02 -11.82 -10.93
CA LEU A 130 -9.81 -11.79 -12.16
C LEU A 130 -9.20 -12.65 -13.28
N ASN A 131 -7.88 -12.70 -13.40
CA ASN A 131 -7.21 -13.36 -14.54
C ASN A 131 -6.89 -14.85 -14.29
N PHE A 132 -6.69 -15.28 -13.04
CA PHE A 132 -6.15 -16.61 -12.73
C PHE A 132 -7.11 -17.52 -11.94
N LEU A 133 -8.42 -17.22 -11.93
CA LEU A 133 -9.45 -18.02 -11.24
C LEU A 133 -9.09 -18.32 -9.77
N VAL A 134 -8.47 -17.35 -9.10
CA VAL A 134 -8.04 -17.53 -7.71
C VAL A 134 -9.27 -17.61 -6.82
N PRO A 135 -9.33 -18.51 -5.83
CA PRO A 135 -10.45 -18.55 -4.89
C PRO A 135 -10.58 -17.25 -4.08
N ILE A 136 -11.82 -16.79 -3.87
CA ILE A 136 -12.10 -15.52 -3.19
C ILE A 136 -11.53 -15.43 -1.76
N TYR A 137 -11.48 -16.55 -1.04
CA TYR A 137 -10.92 -16.58 0.31
C TYR A 137 -9.42 -16.22 0.34
N VAL A 138 -8.68 -16.49 -0.75
CA VAL A 138 -7.27 -16.09 -0.88
C VAL A 138 -7.18 -14.58 -1.03
N LEU A 139 -8.04 -13.99 -1.85
CA LEU A 139 -8.11 -12.53 -2.03
C LEU A 139 -8.45 -11.83 -0.71
N MET A 140 -9.46 -12.34 0.02
CA MET A 140 -9.82 -11.84 1.36
C MET A 140 -8.65 -11.91 2.33
N LEU A 141 -7.94 -13.05 2.38
CA LEU A 141 -6.76 -13.23 3.24
C LEU A 141 -5.65 -12.24 2.89
N VAL A 142 -5.39 -12.02 1.60
CA VAL A 142 -4.36 -11.06 1.17
C VAL A 142 -4.74 -9.63 1.57
N TYR A 143 -5.99 -9.22 1.34
CA TYR A 143 -6.49 -7.90 1.77
C TYR A 143 -6.35 -7.75 3.29
N PHE A 144 -6.73 -8.77 4.05
CA PHE A 144 -6.56 -8.82 5.50
C PHE A 144 -5.08 -8.66 5.91
N LEU A 145 -4.16 -9.44 5.33
CA LEU A 145 -2.73 -9.39 5.70
C LEU A 145 -2.09 -8.05 5.36
N VAL A 146 -2.32 -7.53 4.15
CA VAL A 146 -1.76 -6.25 3.72
C VAL A 146 -2.26 -5.13 4.62
N THR A 147 -3.57 -5.07 4.88
CA THR A 147 -4.16 -4.02 5.72
C THR A 147 -3.72 -4.12 7.16
N PHE A 148 -3.76 -5.33 7.75
CA PHE A 148 -3.34 -5.57 9.12
C PHE A 148 -1.88 -5.15 9.33
N LEU A 149 -0.97 -5.64 8.50
CA LEU A 149 0.47 -5.40 8.67
C LEU A 149 0.82 -3.94 8.40
N THR A 150 0.28 -3.33 7.34
CA THR A 150 0.54 -1.91 7.06
C THR A 150 -0.05 -0.99 8.14
N SER A 151 -1.28 -1.22 8.59
CA SER A 151 -1.89 -0.40 9.64
C SER A 151 -1.19 -0.56 10.98
N LEU A 152 -0.78 -1.79 11.31
CA LEU A 152 -0.03 -2.10 12.52
C LEU A 152 1.26 -1.29 12.56
N THR A 153 2.01 -1.25 11.45
CA THR A 153 3.28 -0.50 11.39
C THR A 153 3.08 0.99 11.62
N TYR A 154 2.02 1.58 11.04
CA TYR A 154 1.70 2.99 11.19
C TYR A 154 1.24 3.34 12.60
N PHE A 155 0.28 2.57 13.14
CA PHE A 155 -0.31 2.85 14.44
C PHE A 155 0.66 2.63 15.60
N PHE A 156 1.61 1.70 15.47
CA PHE A 156 2.68 1.56 16.46
C PHE A 156 3.61 2.77 16.55
N LEU A 157 3.67 3.63 15.52
CA LEU A 157 4.46 4.86 15.56
C LEU A 157 3.72 6.00 16.26
N ILE A 158 2.38 5.95 16.29
CA ILE A 158 1.54 7.02 16.84
C ILE A 158 1.16 6.73 18.30
N GLN A 159 0.84 5.47 18.62
CA GLN A 159 0.24 5.10 19.88
C GLN A 159 1.11 4.10 20.64
N ASN A 160 1.39 4.40 21.92
CA ASN A 160 2.24 3.55 22.76
C ASN A 160 1.54 2.28 23.26
N ASN A 161 0.21 2.30 23.41
CA ASN A 161 -0.53 1.15 23.92
C ASN A 161 -0.68 0.06 22.85
N LYS A 162 0.23 -0.92 22.91
CA LYS A 162 0.34 -2.03 21.94
C LYS A 162 -0.96 -2.82 21.77
N LYS A 163 -1.71 -3.07 22.85
CA LYS A 163 -2.97 -3.83 22.79
C LYS A 163 -4.01 -3.09 21.97
N THR A 164 -4.18 -1.79 22.21
CA THR A 164 -5.12 -0.97 21.44
C THR A 164 -4.73 -0.93 19.96
N VAL A 165 -3.45 -0.72 19.65
CA VAL A 165 -2.95 -0.71 18.26
C VAL A 165 -3.27 -2.01 17.53
N LEU A 166 -3.05 -3.16 18.18
CA LEU A 166 -3.32 -4.46 17.60
C LEU A 166 -4.81 -4.66 17.33
N ILE A 167 -5.67 -4.35 18.30
CA ILE A 167 -7.13 -4.49 18.17
C ILE A 167 -7.66 -3.64 17.01
N TYR A 168 -7.30 -2.35 16.96
CA TYR A 168 -7.76 -1.46 15.88
C TYR A 168 -7.22 -1.86 14.50
N SER A 169 -5.97 -2.37 14.42
CA SER A 169 -5.41 -2.89 13.16
C SER A 169 -6.15 -4.13 12.70
N LEU A 170 -6.50 -5.02 13.63
CA LEU A 170 -7.25 -6.24 13.34
C LEU A 170 -8.68 -5.92 12.89
N ILE A 171 -9.36 -5.00 13.58
CA ILE A 171 -10.70 -4.54 13.19
C ILE A 171 -10.66 -3.92 11.78
N LEU A 172 -9.68 -3.05 11.49
CA LEU A 172 -9.53 -2.45 10.17
C LEU A 172 -9.35 -3.52 9.09
N ALA A 173 -8.51 -4.53 9.36
CA ALA A 173 -8.25 -5.61 8.42
C ALA A 173 -9.46 -6.51 8.17
N LEU A 174 -10.24 -6.83 9.21
CA LEU A 174 -11.49 -7.57 9.07
C LEU A 174 -12.50 -6.79 8.23
N ILE A 175 -12.68 -5.49 8.51
CA ILE A 175 -13.59 -4.65 7.72
C ILE A 175 -13.16 -4.64 6.25
N MET A 176 -11.86 -4.48 5.96
CA MET A 176 -11.38 -4.50 4.58
C MET A 176 -11.55 -5.86 3.89
N SER A 177 -11.43 -6.96 4.63
CA SER A 177 -11.70 -8.32 4.13
C SER A 177 -13.17 -8.53 3.78
N GLU A 178 -14.09 -8.03 4.61
CA GLU A 178 -15.54 -8.09 4.33
C GLU A 178 -15.91 -7.19 3.15
N LEU A 179 -15.31 -6.01 3.07
CA LEU A 179 -15.53 -5.09 1.95
C LEU A 179 -15.13 -5.73 0.62
N ILE A 180 -13.98 -6.39 0.53
CA ILE A 180 -13.58 -7.03 -0.73
C ILE A 180 -14.50 -8.20 -1.12
N TRP A 181 -15.02 -8.92 -0.14
CA TRP A 181 -16.04 -9.94 -0.38
C TRP A 181 -17.30 -9.34 -1.02
N THR A 182 -17.79 -8.21 -0.51
CA THR A 182 -18.95 -7.51 -1.10
C THR A 182 -18.65 -6.89 -2.47
N MET A 183 -17.45 -6.33 -2.66
CA MET A 183 -17.02 -5.74 -3.93
C MET A 183 -16.82 -6.77 -5.03
N ASN A 184 -16.65 -8.04 -4.69
CA ASN A 184 -16.50 -9.10 -5.68
C ASN A 184 -17.70 -9.24 -6.61
N PHE A 185 -18.89 -8.86 -6.13
CA PHE A 185 -20.12 -8.89 -6.93
C PHE A 185 -20.24 -7.68 -7.87
N TRP A 186 -19.27 -6.75 -7.86
CA TRP A 186 -19.34 -5.54 -8.67
C TRP A 186 -18.69 -5.76 -10.04
N PRO A 187 -19.31 -5.27 -11.14
CA PRO A 187 -18.86 -5.44 -12.53
C PRO A 187 -17.68 -4.51 -12.91
N PHE A 188 -16.64 -4.45 -12.06
CA PHE A 188 -15.57 -3.46 -12.20
C PHE A 188 -14.20 -4.10 -12.42
N GLY A 189 -13.34 -3.41 -13.17
CA GLY A 189 -11.95 -3.79 -13.36
C GLY A 189 -11.09 -3.58 -12.11
N TYR A 190 -9.90 -4.16 -12.11
CA TYR A 190 -8.99 -4.16 -10.96
C TYR A 190 -8.50 -2.78 -10.51
N LEU A 191 -8.31 -1.83 -11.43
CA LEU A 191 -7.93 -0.46 -11.07
C LEU A 191 -9.09 0.27 -10.38
N THR A 192 -10.30 0.13 -10.90
CA THR A 192 -11.50 0.76 -10.32
C THR A 192 -11.81 0.20 -8.94
N THR A 193 -11.78 -1.12 -8.76
CA THR A 193 -11.98 -1.76 -7.44
C THR A 193 -10.86 -1.39 -6.49
N GLY A 194 -9.60 -1.36 -6.95
CA GLY A 194 -8.45 -0.93 -6.16
C GLY A 194 -8.56 0.51 -5.65
N ILE A 195 -9.02 1.46 -6.48
CA ILE A 195 -9.26 2.85 -6.07
C ILE A 195 -10.40 2.94 -5.03
N ILE A 196 -11.52 2.25 -5.27
CA ILE A 196 -12.64 2.27 -4.33
C ILE A 196 -12.22 1.65 -2.98
N ALA A 197 -11.51 0.53 -2.99
CA ALA A 197 -10.95 -0.10 -1.80
C ALA A 197 -9.96 0.84 -1.09
N LEU A 198 -9.13 1.58 -1.83
CA LEU A 198 -8.22 2.59 -1.27
C LEU A 198 -8.98 3.73 -0.58
N ILE A 199 -10.05 4.25 -1.19
CA ILE A 199 -10.88 5.32 -0.61
C ILE A 199 -11.48 4.85 0.71
N LEU A 200 -12.06 3.65 0.74
CA LEU A 200 -12.63 3.07 1.96
C LEU A 200 -11.55 2.85 3.04
N TYR A 201 -10.42 2.26 2.65
CA TYR A 201 -9.28 2.07 3.55
C TYR A 201 -8.81 3.40 4.14
N TYR A 202 -8.59 4.42 3.30
CA TYR A 202 -8.10 5.73 3.72
C TYR A 202 -9.01 6.37 4.76
N ILE A 203 -10.33 6.27 4.57
CA ILE A 203 -11.30 6.90 5.47
C ILE A 203 -11.34 6.19 6.81
N LEU A 204 -11.40 4.86 6.83
CA LEU A 204 -11.35 4.07 8.06
C LEU A 204 -10.01 4.30 8.80
N TRP A 205 -8.90 4.26 8.07
CA TRP A 205 -7.57 4.53 8.60
C TRP A 205 -7.48 5.96 9.19
N ASN A 206 -8.01 6.97 8.51
CA ASN A 206 -8.00 8.36 8.97
C ASN A 206 -8.87 8.56 10.22
N LEU A 207 -9.99 7.84 10.35
CA LEU A 207 -10.82 7.84 11.56
C LEU A 207 -10.06 7.26 12.75
N ILE A 208 -9.45 6.08 12.58
CA ILE A 208 -8.64 5.43 13.64
C ILE A 208 -7.44 6.31 14.02
N ARG A 209 -6.74 6.86 13.03
CA ARG A 209 -5.63 7.81 13.24
C ARG A 209 -6.09 9.04 14.03
N SER A 210 -7.23 9.61 13.66
CA SER A 210 -7.79 10.79 14.35
C SER A 210 -8.20 10.48 15.79
N HIS A 211 -8.72 9.28 16.03
CA HIS A 211 -9.01 8.78 17.37
C HIS A 211 -7.73 8.65 18.20
N PHE A 212 -6.66 8.03 17.68
CA PHE A 212 -5.39 7.93 18.42
C PHE A 212 -4.71 9.26 18.70
N LEU A 213 -4.89 10.25 17.81
CA LEU A 213 -4.36 11.58 18.03
C LEU A 213 -5.24 12.45 18.95
N ASN A 214 -6.40 11.96 19.41
CA ASN A 214 -7.41 12.72 20.15
C ASN A 214 -7.92 13.97 19.39
N ILE A 215 -7.93 13.93 18.05
CA ILE A 215 -8.42 15.01 17.17
C ILE A 215 -9.74 14.57 16.50
N LEU A 216 -10.41 13.54 17.04
CA LEU A 216 -11.68 13.07 16.52
C LEU A 216 -12.79 14.05 16.90
N ASN A 217 -13.44 14.63 15.89
CA ASN A 217 -14.58 15.52 16.07
C ASN A 217 -15.72 15.06 15.18
N ARG A 218 -16.97 15.17 15.65
CA ARG A 218 -18.19 14.84 14.89
C ARG A 218 -18.21 15.52 13.52
N LYS A 219 -17.82 16.80 13.46
CA LYS A 219 -17.72 17.54 12.19
C LYS A 219 -16.76 16.87 11.20
N LYS A 220 -15.61 16.38 11.68
CA LYS A 220 -14.60 15.70 10.85
C LYS A 220 -15.11 14.37 10.32
N VAL A 221 -15.86 13.62 11.14
CA VAL A 221 -16.51 12.36 10.71
C VAL A 221 -17.51 12.63 9.59
N VAL A 222 -18.38 13.63 9.76
CA VAL A 222 -19.39 13.99 8.75
C VAL A 222 -18.74 14.45 7.44
N VAL A 223 -17.71 15.30 7.51
CA VAL A 223 -16.97 15.75 6.32
C VAL A 223 -16.32 14.56 5.60
N ASN A 224 -15.71 13.63 6.34
CA ASN A 224 -15.13 12.42 5.73
C ASN A 224 -16.19 11.54 5.04
N LEU A 225 -17.39 11.41 5.63
CA LEU A 225 -18.48 10.62 5.03
C LEU A 225 -19.06 11.27 3.78
N ILE A 226 -19.22 12.60 3.76
CA ILE A 226 -19.66 13.32 2.56
C ILE A 226 -18.62 13.18 1.45
N PHE A 227 -17.34 13.36 1.79
CA PHE A 227 -16.24 13.21 0.85
C PHE A 227 -16.14 11.77 0.29
N LEU A 228 -16.36 10.75 1.13
CA LEU A 228 -16.47 9.35 0.72
C LEU A 228 -17.52 9.18 -0.39
N SER A 229 -18.73 9.65 -0.12
CA SER A 229 -19.88 9.49 -1.00
C SER A 229 -19.61 10.15 -2.35
N LEU A 230 -19.07 11.37 -2.33
CA LEU A 230 -18.74 12.12 -3.54
C LEU A 230 -17.66 11.40 -4.37
N LEU A 231 -16.57 10.93 -3.75
CA LEU A 231 -15.52 10.23 -4.47
C LEU A 231 -15.99 8.89 -5.05
N ILE A 232 -16.76 8.10 -4.29
CA ILE A 232 -17.29 6.84 -4.79
C ILE A 232 -18.27 7.11 -5.94
N ALA A 233 -19.18 8.07 -5.80
CA ALA A 233 -20.10 8.45 -6.87
C ALA A 233 -19.34 8.87 -8.13
N PHE A 234 -18.30 9.70 -8.00
CA PHE A 234 -17.45 10.11 -9.11
C PHE A 234 -16.76 8.92 -9.80
N MET A 235 -16.24 7.97 -9.02
CA MET A 235 -15.61 6.75 -9.57
C MET A 235 -16.63 5.84 -10.27
N LEU A 236 -17.84 5.69 -9.72
CA LEU A 236 -18.90 4.88 -10.32
C LEU A 236 -19.46 5.50 -11.61
N MET A 237 -19.43 6.83 -11.73
CA MET A 237 -19.85 7.53 -12.95
C MET A 237 -18.79 7.45 -14.06
N THR A 238 -17.51 7.36 -13.71
CA THR A 238 -16.41 7.28 -14.68
C THR A 238 -16.05 5.84 -15.07
N SER A 239 -16.50 4.83 -14.30
CA SER A 239 -16.19 3.44 -14.58
C SER A 239 -16.97 2.90 -15.77
N LYS A 240 -16.31 2.07 -16.58
CA LYS A 240 -16.98 1.25 -17.60
C LYS A 240 -17.61 0.05 -16.89
N TRP A 241 -18.93 -0.07 -17.02
CA TRP A 241 -19.68 -1.20 -16.46
C TRP A 241 -19.51 -2.39 -17.39
N LEU A 242 -18.77 -3.40 -16.94
CA LEU A 242 -18.55 -4.63 -17.71
C LEU A 242 -19.57 -5.67 -17.26
N PRO A 243 -20.56 -6.04 -18.08
CA PRO A 243 -21.54 -7.05 -17.67
C PRO A 243 -20.81 -8.33 -17.27
N ILE A 244 -21.12 -8.82 -16.06
CA ILE A 244 -20.63 -10.10 -15.56
C ILE A 244 -21.28 -11.18 -16.46
N ILE A 245 -20.47 -11.88 -17.25
CA ILE A 245 -20.88 -13.06 -18.03
C ILE A 245 -20.62 -14.30 -17.17
#